data_AF-A0A2N7XX28-F1
#
_entry.id   AF-A0A2N7XX28-F1
#
_cell.length_a   1.000
_cell.length_b   1.000
_cell.length_c   1.000
_cell.angle_alpha   90.00
_cell.angle_beta   90.00
_cell.angle_gamma   90.00
#
_symmetry.space_group_name_H-M   'P 1'
#
loop_
_entity.id
_entity.type
_entity.pdbx_description
1 polymer ?
#
loop_
_entity_poly.entity_id
_entity_poly.type
_entity_poly.pdbx_seq_one_letter_code
_entity_poly.pdbx_strand_id
1 'polypeptide(L)'
;MAKDNAQIQRDKRAKEKALLDRIGAEKRTLIVSKALDDALQVLGERHDFEEWQETVSTLLINLAAAPAEESARFTTMSRPVFEVTEKQSRQLEEFRKTGIEPE
;
A
#
# COMPACT_ATOMS: atom_id res chain seq x y z
N MET A 1 20.64 4.25 -40.22
CA MET A 1 21.38 4.03 -38.96
C MET A 1 20.35 3.72 -37.88
N ALA A 2 20.42 2.53 -37.28
CA ALA A 2 19.52 2.16 -36.18
C ALA A 2 19.79 3.10 -34.99
N LYS A 3 18.72 3.65 -34.40
CA LYS A 3 18.86 4.45 -33.17
C LYS A 3 19.42 3.54 -32.07
N ASP A 4 20.44 4.03 -31.37
CA ASP A 4 20.99 3.37 -30.20
C ASP A 4 19.90 3.24 -29.12
N ASN A 5 19.93 2.15 -28.35
CA ASN A 5 18.91 1.79 -27.36
C ASN A 5 18.76 2.91 -26.30
N ALA A 6 19.86 3.59 -25.99
CA ALA A 6 19.87 4.77 -25.11
C ALA A 6 19.03 5.94 -25.68
N GLN A 7 19.04 6.14 -26.99
CA GLN A 7 18.29 7.21 -27.65
C GLN A 7 16.79 6.90 -27.70
N ILE A 8 16.43 5.63 -27.91
CA ILE A 8 15.03 5.16 -27.83
C ILE A 8 14.46 5.38 -26.43
N GLN A 9 15.22 5.07 -25.38
CA GLN A 9 14.78 5.27 -24.00
C GLN A 9 14.62 6.76 -23.64
N ARG A 10 15.52 7.64 -24.11
CA ARG A 10 15.37 9.09 -23.93
C ARG A 10 14.13 9.63 -24.64
N ASP A 11 13.93 9.25 -25.91
CA ASP A 11 12.77 9.66 -26.69
C ASP A 11 11.46 9.19 -26.01
N LYS A 12 11.44 7.97 -25.45
CA LYS A 12 10.28 7.44 -24.71
C LYS A 12 9.97 8.27 -23.46
N ARG A 13 11.00 8.58 -22.64
CA ARG A 13 10.83 9.40 -21.43
C ARG A 13 10.38 10.83 -21.75
N ALA A 14 10.92 11.42 -22.82
CA ALA A 14 10.53 12.77 -23.24
C ALA A 14 9.06 12.83 -23.68
N LYS A 15 8.60 11.83 -24.43
CA LYS A 15 7.18 11.72 -24.84
C LYS A 15 6.26 11.47 -23.65
N GLU A 16 6.65 10.59 -22.73
CA GLU A 16 5.89 10.32 -21.51
C GLU A 16 5.75 11.56 -20.63
N LYS A 17 6.86 12.29 -20.41
CA LYS A 17 6.84 13.56 -19.67
C LYS A 17 5.94 14.60 -20.33
N ALA A 18 6.06 14.81 -21.64
CA ALA A 18 5.23 15.77 -22.36
C ALA A 18 3.73 15.41 -22.31
N LEU A 19 3.40 14.12 -22.30
CA LEU A 19 2.01 13.66 -22.13
C LEU A 19 1.51 13.98 -20.72
N LEU A 20 2.27 13.63 -19.69
CA LEU A 20 1.94 13.87 -18.29
C LEU A 20 1.75 15.37 -18.01
N ASP A 21 2.68 16.21 -18.48
CA ASP A 21 2.61 17.67 -18.36
C ASP A 21 1.35 18.23 -19.06
N ARG A 22 0.96 17.67 -20.22
CA ARG A 22 -0.23 18.11 -20.97
C ARG A 22 -1.54 17.78 -20.25
N ILE A 23 -1.61 16.63 -19.57
CA ILE A 23 -2.82 16.20 -18.85
C ILE A 23 -2.83 16.65 -17.38
N GLY A 24 -1.80 17.39 -16.94
CA GLY A 24 -1.65 17.81 -15.54
C GLY A 24 -1.48 16.65 -14.57
N ALA A 25 -0.97 15.51 -15.03
CA ALA A 25 -0.77 14.32 -14.21
C ALA A 25 0.68 14.16 -13.79
N GLU A 26 0.89 13.57 -12.64
CA GLU A 26 2.20 13.16 -12.15
C GLU A 26 2.27 11.62 -12.14
N LYS A 27 3.32 11.05 -12.72
CA LYS A 27 3.57 9.61 -12.59
C LYS A 27 4.14 9.31 -11.21
N ARG A 28 3.36 8.61 -10.40
CA ARG A 28 3.80 8.03 -9.13
C ARG A 28 3.94 6.53 -9.26
N THR A 29 4.97 5.96 -8.64
CA THR A 29 5.21 4.52 -8.63
C THR A 29 4.90 3.99 -7.24
N LEU A 30 4.16 2.89 -7.16
CA LEU A 30 3.82 2.22 -5.91
C LEU A 30 4.45 0.82 -5.90
N ILE A 31 5.16 0.49 -4.84
CA ILE A 31 5.63 -0.89 -4.60
C ILE A 31 4.46 -1.66 -3.99
N VAL A 32 4.04 -2.74 -4.66
CA VAL A 32 2.91 -3.56 -4.23
C VAL A 32 3.44 -4.77 -3.46
N SER A 33 3.23 -4.80 -2.14
CA SER A 33 3.49 -5.98 -1.31
C SER A 33 2.39 -7.03 -1.52
N LYS A 34 2.61 -8.29 -1.11
CA LYS A 34 1.57 -9.32 -1.27
C LYS A 34 0.26 -8.96 -0.55
N ALA A 35 0.36 -8.40 0.66
CA ALA A 35 -0.82 -7.95 1.40
C ALA A 35 -1.57 -6.81 0.69
N LEU A 36 -0.85 -5.91 0.02
CA LEU A 36 -1.49 -4.84 -0.78
C LEU A 36 -2.11 -5.40 -2.06
N ASP A 37 -1.44 -6.33 -2.75
CA ASP A 37 -1.96 -7.04 -3.91
C ASP A 37 -3.28 -7.75 -3.60
N ASP A 38 -3.32 -8.52 -2.50
CA ASP A 38 -4.55 -9.20 -2.03
C ASP A 38 -5.66 -8.19 -1.71
N ALA A 39 -5.34 -7.09 -1.05
CA ALA A 39 -6.31 -6.04 -0.75
C ALA A 39 -6.85 -5.37 -2.02
N LEU A 40 -5.99 -5.11 -3.02
CA LEU A 40 -6.39 -4.55 -4.31
C LEU A 40 -7.31 -5.50 -5.07
N GLN A 41 -7.02 -6.80 -5.05
CA GLN A 41 -7.89 -7.80 -5.67
C GLN A 41 -9.27 -7.81 -5.00
N VAL A 42 -9.32 -7.91 -3.67
CA VAL A 42 -10.60 -7.92 -2.93
C VAL A 42 -11.42 -6.67 -3.17
N LEU A 43 -10.78 -5.50 -3.21
CA LEU A 43 -11.47 -4.22 -3.45
C LEU A 43 -11.88 -4.06 -4.91
N GLY A 44 -11.06 -4.53 -5.86
CA GLY A 44 -11.38 -4.53 -7.28
C GLY A 44 -12.59 -5.40 -7.59
N GLU A 45 -12.58 -6.65 -7.13
CA GLU A 45 -13.70 -7.59 -7.30
C GLU A 45 -14.99 -7.09 -6.63
N ARG A 46 -14.89 -6.44 -5.46
CA ARG A 46 -16.05 -5.92 -4.73
C ARG A 46 -16.75 -4.77 -5.46
N HIS A 47 -16.01 -3.99 -6.24
CA HIS A 47 -16.47 -2.76 -6.85
C HIS A 47 -16.42 -2.80 -8.39
N ASP A 48 -16.25 -4.00 -8.96
CA ASP A 48 -16.19 -4.27 -10.40
C ASP A 48 -15.13 -3.43 -11.15
N PHE A 49 -13.97 -3.18 -10.51
CA PHE A 49 -12.84 -2.53 -11.18
C PHE A 49 -11.96 -3.55 -11.91
N GLU A 50 -11.68 -3.28 -13.19
CA GLU A 50 -10.82 -4.13 -14.02
C GLU A 50 -9.33 -3.86 -13.76
N GLU A 51 -8.97 -2.61 -13.46
CA GLU A 51 -7.58 -2.16 -13.30
C GLU A 51 -7.30 -1.66 -11.88
N TRP A 52 -6.21 -2.11 -11.28
CA TRP A 52 -5.90 -1.76 -9.89
C TRP A 52 -5.67 -0.26 -9.68
N GLN A 53 -5.19 0.47 -10.69
CA GLN A 53 -5.03 1.92 -10.63
C GLN A 53 -6.39 2.63 -10.53
N GLU A 54 -7.44 2.09 -11.15
CA GLU A 54 -8.80 2.60 -11.04
C GLU A 54 -9.33 2.39 -9.62
N THR A 55 -9.11 1.19 -9.05
CA THR A 55 -9.44 0.88 -7.66
C THR A 55 -8.78 1.87 -6.70
N VAL A 56 -7.47 2.06 -6.81
CA VAL A 56 -6.71 2.96 -5.91
C VAL A 56 -7.13 4.41 -6.09
N SER A 57 -7.21 4.90 -7.32
CA SER A 57 -7.53 6.31 -7.57
C SER A 57 -8.92 6.66 -7.08
N THR A 58 -9.93 5.85 -7.40
CA THR A 58 -11.32 6.07 -6.98
C THR A 58 -11.45 6.04 -5.46
N LEU A 59 -10.84 5.05 -4.79
CA LEU A 59 -10.89 4.94 -3.34
C LEU A 59 -10.20 6.10 -2.64
N LEU A 60 -9.01 6.52 -3.08
CA LEU A 60 -8.29 7.63 -2.47
C LEU A 60 -9.01 8.98 -2.66
N ILE A 61 -9.59 9.21 -3.84
CA ILE A 61 -10.37 10.42 -4.12
C ILE A 61 -11.60 10.47 -3.21
N ASN A 62 -12.35 9.36 -3.13
CA ASN A 62 -13.56 9.29 -2.30
C ASN A 62 -13.24 9.38 -0.81
N LEU A 63 -12.14 8.74 -0.35
CA LEU A 63 -11.69 8.81 1.03
C LEU A 63 -11.32 10.25 1.43
N ALA A 64 -10.68 11.00 0.52
CA ALA A 64 -10.32 12.40 0.76
C ALA A 64 -11.54 13.34 0.73
N ALA A 65 -12.60 12.98 -0.01
CA ALA A 65 -13.85 13.74 -0.07
C ALA A 65 -14.79 13.44 1.12
N ALA A 66 -14.60 12.31 1.81
CA ALA A 66 -15.41 11.92 2.95
C ALA A 66 -15.15 12.81 4.18
N PRO A 67 -16.12 12.96 5.11
CA PRO A 67 -15.90 13.58 6.40
C PRO A 67 -14.71 12.97 7.15
N ALA A 68 -14.04 13.76 7.99
CA ALA A 68 -12.84 13.33 8.71
C ALA A 68 -13.12 12.13 9.62
N GLU A 69 -14.29 12.09 10.25
CA GLU A 69 -14.73 11.00 11.13
C GLU A 69 -14.91 9.69 10.35
N GLU A 70 -15.39 9.78 9.11
CA GLU A 70 -15.60 8.61 8.27
C GLU A 70 -14.30 8.06 7.70
N SER A 71 -13.38 8.95 7.30
CA SER A 71 -12.07 8.56 6.75
C SER A 71 -11.09 8.09 7.85
N ALA A 72 -11.20 8.62 9.07
CA ALA A 72 -10.32 8.29 10.20
C ALA A 72 -10.27 6.78 10.54
N ARG A 73 -11.37 6.05 10.29
CA ARG A 73 -11.43 4.60 10.52
C ARG A 73 -10.44 3.82 9.64
N PHE A 74 -10.11 4.35 8.46
CA PHE A 74 -9.21 3.72 7.50
C PHE A 74 -7.75 4.18 7.64
N THR A 75 -7.49 5.26 8.36
CA THR A 75 -6.14 5.78 8.62
C THR A 75 -5.51 5.21 9.90
N THR A 76 -6.29 4.51 10.71
CA THR A 76 -5.78 3.86 11.91
C THR A 76 -5.14 2.54 11.49
N MET A 77 -3.81 2.42 11.60
CA MET A 77 -3.17 1.12 11.47
C MET A 77 -3.84 0.17 12.45
N SER A 78 -4.42 -0.93 11.95
CA SER A 78 -4.80 -2.05 12.79
C SER A 78 -3.55 -2.45 13.55
N ARG A 79 -3.45 -2.05 14.82
CA ARG A 79 -2.44 -2.63 15.69
C ARG A 79 -2.80 -4.11 15.72
N PRO A 80 -1.90 -5.03 15.35
CA PRO A 80 -2.18 -6.43 15.59
C PRO A 80 -2.61 -6.54 17.04
N VAL A 81 -3.82 -7.04 17.28
CA VAL A 81 -4.28 -7.35 18.63
C VAL A 81 -3.33 -8.45 19.09
N PHE A 82 -2.32 -8.07 19.86
CA PHE A 82 -1.40 -9.03 20.46
C PHE A 82 -2.16 -9.68 21.61
N GLU A 83 -2.87 -10.76 21.31
CA GLU A 83 -3.40 -11.63 22.36
C GLU A 83 -2.24 -12.42 22.97
N VAL A 84 -1.87 -12.08 24.21
CA VAL A 84 -0.88 -12.84 24.97
C VAL A 84 -1.43 -14.24 25.16
N THR A 85 -0.79 -15.23 24.54
CA THR A 85 -1.13 -16.64 24.78
C THR A 85 -0.80 -17.01 26.23
N GLU A 86 -1.48 -18.02 26.80
CA GLU A 86 -1.21 -18.48 28.17
C GLU A 86 0.27 -18.87 28.37
N LYS A 87 0.89 -19.44 27.33
CA LYS A 87 2.32 -19.76 27.31
C LYS A 87 3.18 -18.51 27.47
N GLN A 88 2.91 -17.46 26.68
CA GLN A 88 3.64 -16.19 26.77
C GLN A 88 3.40 -15.50 28.12
N SER A 89 2.18 -15.57 28.68
CA SER A 89 1.90 -15.07 30.02
C SER A 89 2.75 -15.77 31.09
N ARG A 90 2.92 -17.09 30.98
CA ARG A 90 3.73 -17.88 31.90
C ARG A 90 5.21 -17.54 31.79
N GLN A 91 5.72 -17.39 30.57
CA GLN A 91 7.11 -17.00 30.30
C GLN A 91 7.43 -15.60 30.84
N LEU A 92 6.48 -14.66 30.72
CA LEU A 92 6.63 -13.31 31.29
C LEU A 92 6.62 -13.31 32.82
N GLU A 93 5.78 -14.13 33.45
CA GLU A 93 5.78 -14.30 34.91
C GLU A 93 7.04 -14.99 35.44
N GLU A 94 7.57 -15.97 34.71
CA GLU A 94 8.84 -16.62 35.03
C GLU A 94 10.02 -15.65 34.87
N PHE A 95 10.08 -14.93 33.74
CA PHE A 95 11.08 -13.89 33.51
C PHE A 95 11.03 -12.80 34.60
N ARG A 96 9.85 -12.38 35.03
CA ARG A 96 9.70 -11.41 36.14
C ARG A 96 10.31 -11.92 37.45
N LYS A 97 10.24 -13.22 37.72
CA LYS A 97 10.76 -13.83 38.95
C LYS A 97 12.25 -14.10 38.90
N THR A 98 12.77 -14.50 37.74
CA THR A 98 14.14 -14.99 37.60
C THR A 98 15.09 -14.01 36.92
N GLY A 99 14.55 -13.08 36.12
CA GLY A 99 15.33 -12.19 35.26
C GLY A 99 15.98 -12.90 34.07
N ILE A 100 15.65 -14.17 33.82
CA ILE A 100 16.25 -15.03 32.79
C ILE A 100 15.16 -15.39 31.77
N GLU A 101 15.46 -15.21 30.49
CA GLU A 101 14.53 -15.53 29.40
C GLU A 101 14.39 -17.06 29.28
N PRO A 102 13.16 -17.62 29.36
CA PRO A 102 12.94 -19.07 29.30
C PRO A 102 13.03 -19.59 27.85
N GLU A 103 13.83 -20.64 27.64
CA GLU A 103 14.00 -21.34 26.34
C GLU A 103 12.71 -22.03 25.83
#